data_AF-A0A521X0B2-F1
#
_entry.id   AF-A0A521X0B2-F1
#
_cell.length_a   1.000
_cell.length_b   1.000
_cell.length_c   1.000
_cell.angle_alpha   90.00
_cell.angle_beta   90.00
_cell.angle_gamma   90.00
#
_symmetry.space_group_name_H-M   'P 1'
#
loop_
_entity.id
_entity.type
_entity.pdbx_description
1 polymer ?
#
loop_
_entity_poly.entity_id
_entity_poly.type
_entity_poly.pdbx_seq_one_letter_code
_entity_poly.pdbx_strand_id
1 'polypeptide(L)'
;MRKVSLLIIFLSCLLHVEHVQAGFWDGTKLFNHIKRENLAIDGYDANLGVGYIMGVFDTNVGIQFCPLNKESDSAKQLTELGKKLLSPTTGVSIKQVTQIVSNYLYKHPALFREPADKSVINALKEVYPCK
;
A
#
# COMPACT_ATOMS: atom_id res chain seq x y z
N MET A 1 -45.49 -33.19 -5.30
CA MET A 1 -44.58 -32.70 -4.25
C MET A 1 -43.25 -32.18 -4.84
N ARG A 2 -43.23 -31.04 -5.56
CA ARG A 2 -42.00 -30.47 -6.19
C ARG A 2 -41.83 -28.94 -6.02
N LYS A 3 -42.74 -28.26 -5.31
CA LYS A 3 -42.75 -26.78 -5.22
C LYS A 3 -42.08 -26.21 -3.96
N VAL A 4 -41.77 -27.03 -2.96
CA VAL A 4 -41.18 -26.56 -1.68
C VAL A 4 -39.66 -26.34 -1.81
N SER A 5 -38.99 -26.99 -2.77
CA SER A 5 -37.53 -26.94 -2.89
C SER A 5 -36.95 -25.62 -3.42
N LEU A 6 -37.72 -24.83 -4.18
CA LEU A 6 -37.24 -23.55 -4.73
C LEU A 6 -37.26 -22.40 -3.69
N LEU A 7 -38.17 -22.47 -2.71
CA LEU A 7 -38.32 -21.39 -1.73
C LEU A 7 -37.18 -21.36 -0.71
N ILE A 8 -36.60 -22.53 -0.39
CA ILE A 8 -35.52 -22.66 0.58
C ILE A 8 -34.20 -22.09 0.03
N ILE A 9 -33.94 -22.27 -1.27
CA ILE A 9 -32.71 -21.75 -1.93
C ILE A 9 -32.72 -20.22 -1.99
N PHE A 10 -33.87 -19.60 -2.27
CA PHE A 10 -34.00 -18.14 -2.27
C PHE A 10 -33.86 -17.54 -0.87
N LEU A 11 -34.32 -18.24 0.18
CA LEU A 11 -34.23 -17.76 1.56
C LEU A 11 -32.80 -17.84 2.12
N SER A 12 -31.99 -18.81 1.69
CA SER A 12 -30.59 -18.94 2.12
C SER A 12 -29.65 -17.84 1.59
N CYS A 13 -29.96 -17.20 0.47
CA CYS A 13 -29.15 -16.09 -0.06
C CYS A 13 -29.37 -14.75 0.68
N LEU A 14 -30.43 -14.61 1.48
CA LEU A 14 -30.78 -13.36 2.15
C LEU A 14 -30.22 -13.22 3.57
N LEU A 15 -29.61 -14.28 4.13
CA LEU A 15 -29.22 -14.34 5.54
C LEU A 15 -27.70 -14.16 5.81
N HIS A 16 -26.90 -13.92 4.77
CA HIS A 16 -25.45 -13.70 4.94
C HIS A 16 -25.00 -12.49 4.12
N VAL A 17 -25.52 -11.31 4.45
CA VAL A 17 -24.73 -10.08 4.23
C VAL A 17 -23.69 -10.05 5.35
N GLU A 18 -22.73 -10.97 5.31
CA GLU A 18 -21.49 -10.71 6.01
C GLU A 18 -20.93 -9.45 5.35
N HIS A 19 -20.80 -8.39 6.14
CA HIS A 19 -19.95 -7.29 5.74
C HIS A 19 -18.59 -7.93 5.49
N VAL A 20 -18.26 -8.18 4.21
CA VAL A 20 -16.89 -8.31 3.76
C VAL A 20 -16.30 -6.94 4.04
N GLN A 21 -15.88 -6.76 5.29
CA GLN A 21 -15.04 -5.68 5.72
C GLN A 21 -13.70 -6.01 5.08
N ALA A 22 -13.57 -5.70 3.79
CA ALA A 22 -12.27 -5.56 3.15
C ALA A 22 -11.51 -4.66 4.12
N GLY A 23 -10.56 -5.25 4.86
CA GLY A 23 -10.01 -4.63 6.05
C GLY A 23 -9.18 -3.43 5.63
N PHE A 24 -9.84 -2.30 5.40
CA PHE A 24 -9.19 -1.06 5.01
C PHE A 24 -8.33 -0.63 6.19
N TRP A 25 -7.06 -0.35 5.91
CA TRP A 25 -6.17 0.20 6.92
C TRP A 25 -6.47 1.68 7.03
N ASP A 26 -6.50 2.19 8.25
CA ASP A 26 -6.43 3.62 8.51
C ASP A 26 -4.96 4.05 8.68
N GLY A 27 -4.73 5.37 8.69
CA GLY A 27 -3.39 5.93 8.87
C GLY A 27 -2.71 5.46 10.17
N THR A 28 -3.47 5.23 11.25
CA THR A 28 -2.95 4.75 12.54
C THR A 28 -2.38 3.34 12.40
N LYS A 29 -3.17 2.43 11.84
CA LYS A 29 -2.79 1.03 11.64
C LYS A 29 -1.56 0.96 10.74
N LEU A 30 -1.58 1.68 9.61
CA LEU A 30 -0.42 1.72 8.73
C LEU A 30 0.82 2.29 9.43
N PHE A 31 0.68 3.42 10.13
CA PHE A 31 1.80 4.05 10.84
C PHE A 31 2.42 3.12 11.88
N ASN A 32 1.61 2.38 12.63
CA ASN A 32 2.11 1.41 13.62
C ASN A 32 2.90 0.27 12.98
N HIS A 33 2.55 -0.17 11.76
CA HIS A 33 3.30 -1.18 11.02
C HIS A 33 4.62 -0.63 10.43
N ILE A 34 4.73 0.67 10.13
CA ILE A 34 5.89 1.25 9.41
C ILE A 34 6.71 2.26 10.21
N LYS A 35 6.38 2.51 11.48
CA LYS A 35 7.15 3.42 12.33
C LYS A 35 8.59 2.91 12.47
N ARG A 36 9.55 3.83 12.52
CA ARG A 36 11.01 3.55 12.42
C ARG A 36 11.52 2.46 13.37
N GLU A 37 10.90 2.31 14.53
CA GLU A 37 11.22 1.27 15.53
C GLU A 37 10.93 -0.15 15.04
N ASN A 38 10.00 -0.29 14.09
CA ASN A 38 9.57 -1.56 13.50
C ASN A 38 10.22 -1.84 12.13
N LEU A 39 10.98 -0.91 11.56
CA LEU A 39 11.64 -1.09 10.25
C LEU A 39 12.94 -1.91 10.29
N ALA A 40 13.26 -2.54 11.43
CA ALA A 40 14.18 -3.67 11.44
C ALA A 40 13.57 -4.76 10.55
N ILE A 41 14.26 -5.08 9.45
CA ILE A 41 13.79 -5.79 8.24
C ILE A 41 13.33 -7.25 8.51
N ASP A 42 13.36 -7.67 9.76
CA ASP A 42 13.14 -9.00 10.29
C ASP A 42 11.80 -9.16 11.05
N GLY A 43 11.03 -8.09 11.25
CA GLY A 43 9.70 -8.14 11.87
C GLY A 43 8.57 -8.48 10.88
N TYR A 44 7.83 -9.56 11.12
CA TYR A 44 6.64 -9.95 10.33
C TYR A 44 5.63 -8.80 10.14
N ASP A 45 5.41 -8.00 11.18
CA ASP A 45 4.45 -6.90 11.16
C ASP A 45 4.87 -5.73 10.26
N ALA A 46 6.17 -5.49 10.11
CA ALA A 46 6.67 -4.45 9.21
C ALA A 46 6.44 -4.82 7.74
N ASN A 47 6.56 -6.11 7.42
CA ASN A 47 6.36 -6.62 6.07
C ASN A 47 4.91 -6.44 5.59
N LEU A 48 3.91 -6.50 6.49
CA LEU A 48 2.52 -6.23 6.14
C LEU A 48 2.30 -4.77 5.73
N GLY A 49 2.88 -3.82 6.47
CA GLY A 49 2.78 -2.40 6.14
C GLY A 49 3.53 -2.04 4.85
N VAL A 50 4.71 -2.62 4.65
CA VAL A 50 5.47 -2.48 3.40
C VAL A 50 4.68 -3.05 2.23
N GLY A 51 4.12 -4.25 2.36
CA GLY A 51 3.30 -4.88 1.32
C GLY A 51 2.07 -4.03 0.95
N TYR A 52 1.39 -3.46 1.96
CA TYR A 52 0.27 -2.54 1.74
C TYR A 52 0.71 -1.30 0.95
N ILE A 53 1.80 -0.63 1.36
CA ILE A 53 2.34 0.54 0.66
C ILE A 53 2.69 0.21 -0.78
N MET A 54 3.35 -0.92 -1.03
CA MET A 54 3.75 -1.31 -2.37
C MET A 54 2.55 -1.66 -3.25
N GLY A 55 1.50 -2.28 -2.71
CA GLY A 55 0.25 -2.50 -3.44
C GLY A 55 -0.42 -1.18 -3.87
N VAL A 56 -0.45 -0.18 -2.99
CA VAL A 56 -0.96 1.16 -3.33
C VAL A 56 -0.03 1.85 -4.33
N PHE A 57 1.30 1.70 -4.19
CA PHE A 57 2.30 2.23 -5.11
C PHE A 57 2.06 1.71 -6.53
N ASP A 58 2.02 0.39 -6.71
CA ASP A 58 1.90 -0.27 -8.01
C ASP A 58 0.58 0.05 -8.71
N THR A 59 -0.51 0.23 -7.95
CA THR A 59 -1.83 0.57 -8.51
C THR A 59 -1.93 2.02 -9.00
N ASN A 60 -1.08 2.91 -8.49
CA ASN A 60 -1.23 4.37 -8.69
C ASN A 60 -0.05 5.03 -9.41
N VAL A 61 1.08 4.34 -9.55
CA VAL A 61 2.27 4.84 -10.25
C VAL A 61 1.96 5.14 -11.71
N GLY A 62 2.39 6.31 -12.19
CA GLY A 62 2.12 6.80 -13.55
C GLY A 62 0.72 7.38 -13.74
N ILE A 63 -0.17 7.26 -12.76
CA ILE A 63 -1.54 7.81 -12.80
C ILE A 63 -1.68 8.97 -11.82
N GLN A 64 -1.35 8.73 -10.54
CA GLN A 64 -1.53 9.69 -9.45
C GLN A 64 -0.21 10.34 -9.04
N PHE A 65 0.92 9.64 -9.19
CA PHE A 65 2.27 10.15 -8.96
C PHE A 65 3.24 9.50 -9.95
N CYS A 66 4.30 10.22 -10.31
CA CYS A 66 5.20 9.87 -11.39
C CYS A 66 6.65 9.97 -10.90
N PRO A 67 7.17 8.91 -10.24
CA PRO A 67 8.57 8.86 -9.88
C PRO A 67 9.37 8.90 -11.18
N LEU A 68 10.27 9.88 -11.32
CA LEU A 68 10.98 10.12 -12.57
C LEU A 68 11.70 8.84 -13.01
N ASN A 69 11.22 8.29 -14.11
CA ASN A 69 11.89 7.33 -14.99
C ASN A 69 13.02 8.05 -15.73
N LYS A 70 13.97 8.65 -14.99
CA LYS A 70 15.30 8.82 -15.57
C LYS A 70 15.93 7.44 -15.50
N GLU A 71 15.75 6.72 -16.59
CA GLU A 71 16.59 5.63 -17.05
C GLU A 71 17.93 5.58 -16.30
N SER A 72 17.97 4.78 -15.23
CA SER A 72 19.11 3.99 -14.78
C SER A 72 20.54 4.54 -14.76
N ASP A 73 20.82 5.84 -14.67
CA ASP A 73 22.20 6.25 -14.34
C ASP A 73 22.58 5.75 -12.93
N SER A 74 21.60 5.58 -12.03
CA SER A 74 21.78 4.92 -10.73
C SER A 74 21.63 3.39 -10.77
N ALA A 75 20.97 2.81 -11.78
CA ALA A 75 20.91 1.34 -11.94
C ALA A 75 22.15 0.77 -12.67
N LYS A 76 22.96 1.62 -13.32
CA LYS A 76 24.27 1.26 -13.87
C LYS A 76 25.34 1.00 -12.80
N GLN A 77 25.17 1.52 -11.57
CA GLN A 77 26.14 1.37 -10.48
C GLN A 77 25.67 0.50 -9.30
N LEU A 78 24.52 -0.17 -9.42
CA LEU A 78 24.07 -1.07 -8.37
C LEU A 78 24.51 -2.50 -8.67
N THR A 79 25.19 -3.08 -7.68
CA THR A 79 25.52 -4.51 -7.62
C THR A 79 24.25 -5.35 -7.83
N GLU A 80 24.42 -6.59 -8.30
CA GLU A 80 23.30 -7.52 -8.57
C GLU A 80 22.31 -7.66 -7.39
N LEU A 81 22.76 -7.41 -6.16
CA LEU A 81 21.91 -7.38 -4.97
C LEU A 81 20.96 -6.17 -4.91
N GLY A 82 21.39 -5.01 -5.39
CA GLY A 82 20.59 -3.78 -5.46
C GLY A 82 19.48 -3.85 -6.52
N LYS A 83 19.73 -4.54 -7.64
CA LYS A 83 18.71 -4.78 -8.68
C LYS A 83 17.51 -5.58 -8.15
N LYS A 84 17.73 -6.50 -7.21
CA LYS A 84 16.67 -7.39 -6.69
C LYS A 84 15.64 -6.65 -5.80
N LEU A 85 15.97 -5.46 -5.31
CA LEU A 85 15.15 -4.69 -4.36
C LEU A 85 14.56 -3.38 -4.96
N LEU A 86 14.87 -3.09 -6.22
CA LEU A 86 14.30 -1.95 -6.95
C LEU A 86 13.06 -2.37 -7.73
N SER A 87 12.07 -1.50 -7.78
CA SER A 87 11.00 -1.64 -8.77
C SER A 87 11.61 -1.41 -10.17
N PRO A 88 11.54 -2.39 -11.10
CA PRO A 88 12.21 -2.32 -12.40
C PRO A 88 11.80 -1.12 -13.27
N THR A 89 10.63 -0.53 -12.98
CA THR A 89 9.98 0.48 -13.82
C THR A 89 10.23 1.92 -13.36
N THR A 90 10.67 2.14 -12.12
CA THR A 90 10.79 3.49 -11.54
C THR A 90 12.15 3.81 -10.95
N GLY A 91 12.99 2.80 -10.68
CA GLY A 91 14.27 3.01 -9.99
C GLY A 91 14.13 3.43 -8.52
N VAL A 92 12.92 3.39 -7.95
CA VAL A 92 12.67 3.70 -6.54
C VAL A 92 12.76 2.43 -5.71
N SER A 93 13.46 2.51 -4.57
CA SER A 93 13.57 1.39 -3.63
C SER A 93 12.36 1.34 -2.69
N ILE A 94 11.96 0.13 -2.30
CA ILE A 94 10.89 -0.10 -1.32
C ILE A 94 11.14 0.68 -0.02
N LYS A 95 12.39 0.72 0.44
CA LYS A 95 12.81 1.49 1.62
C LYS A 95 12.52 2.98 1.48
N GLN A 96 12.82 3.56 0.31
CA GLN A 96 12.56 4.96 0.04
C GLN A 96 11.07 5.28 0.03
N VAL A 97 10.25 4.48 -0.65
CA VAL A 97 8.77 4.63 -0.65
C VAL A 97 8.23 4.57 0.77
N THR A 98 8.62 3.54 1.53
CA THR A 98 8.17 3.34 2.91
C THR A 98 8.57 4.51 3.82
N GLN A 99 9.80 5.02 3.67
CA GLN A 99 10.29 6.14 4.46
C GLN A 99 9.56 7.46 4.14
N ILE A 100 9.21 7.70 2.87
CA ILE A 100 8.38 8.85 2.46
C ILE A 100 7.02 8.80 3.18
N VAL A 101 6.34 7.66 3.11
CA VAL A 101 5.01 7.48 3.73
C VAL A 101 5.09 7.62 5.26
N SER A 102 6.08 6.97 5.90
CA SER A 102 6.27 7.03 7.36
C SER A 102 6.51 8.48 7.84
N ASN A 103 7.36 9.22 7.13
CA ASN A 103 7.62 10.64 7.43
C ASN A 103 6.39 11.52 7.20
N TYR A 104 5.61 11.24 6.15
CA TYR A 104 4.39 11.99 5.84
C TYR A 104 3.34 11.80 6.94
N LEU A 105 3.06 10.56 7.34
CA LEU A 105 2.12 10.24 8.43
C LEU A 105 2.56 10.86 9.76
N TYR A 106 3.86 10.82 10.08
CA TYR A 106 4.40 11.46 11.28
C TYR A 106 4.11 12.96 11.35
N LYS A 107 4.18 13.66 10.21
CA LYS A 107 3.91 15.12 10.12
C LYS A 107 2.42 15.47 10.09
N HIS A 108 1.55 14.50 9.82
CA HIS A 108 0.12 14.74 9.59
C HIS A 108 -0.75 13.83 10.48
N PRO A 109 -0.73 14.00 11.82
CA PRO A 109 -1.49 13.14 12.74
C PRO A 109 -3.00 13.21 12.53
N ALA A 110 -3.53 14.27 11.89
CA ALA A 110 -4.93 14.36 11.50
C ALA A 110 -5.36 13.23 10.52
N LEU A 111 -4.42 12.65 9.76
CA LEU A 111 -4.69 11.59 8.80
C LEU A 111 -4.73 10.19 9.43
N PHE A 112 -4.48 10.06 10.73
CA PHE A 112 -4.46 8.77 11.43
C PHE A 112 -5.81 8.05 11.43
N ARG A 113 -6.91 8.78 11.27
CA ARG A 113 -8.27 8.21 11.17
C ARG A 113 -8.79 8.12 9.73
N GLU A 114 -8.00 8.58 8.77
CA GLU A 114 -8.35 8.53 7.35
C GLU A 114 -7.92 7.20 6.73
N PRO A 115 -8.51 6.78 5.59
CA PRO A 115 -8.03 5.65 4.83
C PRO A 115 -6.53 5.77 4.51
N ALA A 116 -5.78 4.69 4.73
CA ALA A 116 -4.33 4.70 4.63
C ALA A 116 -3.83 4.89 3.20
N ASP A 117 -4.56 4.38 2.20
CA ASP A 117 -4.29 4.55 0.78
C ASP A 117 -4.24 6.04 0.40
N LYS A 118 -5.18 6.84 0.91
CA LYS A 118 -5.19 8.31 0.72
C LYS A 118 -3.90 8.94 1.26
N SER A 119 -3.45 8.50 2.42
CA SER A 119 -2.19 9.00 3.01
C SER A 119 -0.97 8.59 2.19
N VAL A 120 -0.92 7.35 1.72
CA VAL A 120 0.16 6.85 0.85
C VAL A 120 0.21 7.63 -0.46
N ILE A 121 -0.95 7.79 -1.13
CA ILE A 121 -1.05 8.52 -2.40
C ILE A 121 -0.64 9.98 -2.23
N ASN A 122 -1.13 10.66 -1.19
CA ASN A 122 -0.78 12.07 -0.95
C ASN A 122 0.70 12.24 -0.62
N ALA A 123 1.28 11.35 0.18
CA ALA A 123 2.71 11.35 0.48
C ALA A 123 3.56 11.22 -0.80
N LEU A 124 3.18 10.29 -1.68
CA LEU A 124 3.91 10.05 -2.93
C LEU A 124 3.68 11.15 -3.96
N LYS A 125 2.50 11.76 -4.00
CA LYS A 125 2.22 12.94 -4.84
C LYS A 125 3.06 14.15 -4.46
N GLU A 126 3.29 14.38 -3.17
CA GLU A 126 4.11 15.49 -2.69
C GLU A 126 5.56 15.36 -3.16
N VAL A 127 6.09 14.13 -3.20
CA VAL A 127 7.49 13.86 -3.59
C VAL A 127 7.65 13.62 -5.10
N TYR A 128 6.66 13.00 -5.75
CA TYR A 128 6.69 12.57 -7.14
C TYR A 128 5.49 13.11 -7.94
N PRO A 129 5.32 14.43 -8.07
CA PRO A 129 4.22 14.98 -8.85
C PRO A 129 4.34 14.57 -10.33
N CYS A 130 3.22 14.20 -10.95
CA CYS A 130 3.13 14.04 -12.40
C CYS A 130 3.18 15.42 -13.08
N LYS A 131 3.82 15.48 -14.25
CA LYS A 131 3.92 16.68 -15.10
C LYS A 131 3.00 16.57 -16.30
#